data_AF-A0A5C7FKM9-F1
#
_entry.id   AF-A0A5C7FKM9-F1
#
_cell.length_a   1.000
_cell.length_b   1.000
_cell.length_c   1.000
_cell.angle_alpha   90.00
_cell.angle_beta   90.00
_cell.angle_gamma   90.00
#
_symmetry.space_group_name_H-M   'P 1'
#
loop_
_entity.id
_entity.type
_entity.pdbx_description
1 polymer ?
#
loop_
_entity_poly.entity_id
_entity_poly.type
_entity_poly.pdbx_seq_one_letter_code
_entity_poly.pdbx_strand_id
1 'polypeptide(L)'
;MTVDFSYFIMNLVIISIVLITFAVLFRNKKKKDKGWVFNYFKLSYRRKLIRTWVSLPFSVAAILLLYFINDWAMQIYILLGVLLMGNFIIQLIYNYVRWNREERE
;
A
#
# COMPACT_ATOMS: atom_id res chain seq x y z
N MET A 1 -4.02 26.02 -11.18
CA MET A 1 -4.21 24.94 -12.17
C MET A 1 -5.21 23.97 -11.58
N THR A 2 -6.50 24.14 -11.88
CA THR A 2 -7.55 23.25 -11.37
C THR A 2 -7.48 21.96 -12.16
N VAL A 3 -7.08 20.87 -11.50
CA VAL A 3 -7.17 19.54 -12.10
C VAL A 3 -8.67 19.26 -12.29
N ASP A 4 -9.10 19.08 -13.52
CA ASP A 4 -10.51 18.82 -13.80
C ASP A 4 -10.96 17.56 -13.06
N PHE A 5 -12.13 17.64 -12.42
CA PHE A 5 -12.70 16.54 -11.64
C PHE A 5 -12.83 15.25 -12.47
N SER A 6 -13.07 15.38 -13.78
CA SER A 6 -13.09 14.27 -14.74
C SER A 6 -11.73 13.56 -14.85
N TYR A 7 -10.63 14.33 -14.86
CA TYR A 7 -9.28 13.79 -14.92
C TYR A 7 -8.91 13.02 -13.65
N PHE A 8 -9.34 13.52 -12.49
CA PHE A 8 -9.18 12.82 -11.22
C PHE A 8 -9.91 11.47 -11.21
N ILE A 9 -11.19 11.45 -11.63
CA ILE A 9 -11.97 10.21 -11.73
C ILE A 9 -11.33 9.23 -12.73
N MET A 10 -10.91 9.70 -13.90
CA MET A 10 -10.29 8.85 -14.92
C MET A 10 -9.02 8.18 -14.37
N ASN A 11 -8.18 8.91 -13.64
CA ASN A 11 -6.99 8.35 -13.01
C ASN A 11 -7.33 7.28 -11.96
N LEU A 12 -8.33 7.51 -11.11
CA LEU A 12 -8.78 6.52 -10.13
C LEU A 12 -9.27 5.23 -10.80
N VAL A 13 -10.00 5.34 -11.90
CA VAL A 13 -10.49 4.19 -12.67
C VAL A 13 -9.32 3.40 -13.26
N ILE A 14 -8.35 4.07 -13.90
CA ILE A 14 -7.18 3.42 -14.49
C ILE A 14 -6.38 2.67 -13.43
N ILE A 15 -6.10 3.31 -12.28
CA ILE A 15 -5.36 2.69 -11.17
C ILE A 15 -6.11 1.45 -10.66
N SER A 16 -7.42 1.55 -10.50
CA SER A 16 -8.26 0.45 -10.02
C SER A 16 -8.26 -0.75 -10.97
N ILE A 17 -8.39 -0.50 -12.28
CA ILE A 17 -8.33 -1.55 -13.31
C ILE A 17 -6.98 -2.28 -13.23
N VAL A 18 -5.87 -1.53 -13.22
CA VAL A 18 -4.53 -2.12 -13.16
C VAL A 18 -4.35 -2.98 -11.90
N LEU A 19 -4.78 -2.49 -10.73
CA LEU A 19 -4.72 -3.23 -9.46
C LEU A 19 -5.53 -4.53 -9.52
N ILE A 20 -6.74 -4.49 -10.08
CA ILE A 20 -7.61 -5.67 -10.21
C ILE A 20 -6.99 -6.68 -11.18
N THR A 21 -6.50 -6.24 -12.34
CA THR A 21 -5.85 -7.13 -13.32
C THR A 21 -4.66 -7.85 -12.68
N PHE A 22 -3.80 -7.14 -11.95
CA PHE A 22 -2.70 -7.77 -11.23
C PHE A 22 -3.19 -8.72 -10.12
N ALA A 23 -4.21 -8.36 -9.36
CA ALA A 23 -4.76 -9.21 -8.32
C ALA A 23 -5.29 -10.55 -8.88
N VAL A 24 -6.02 -10.50 -10.01
CA VAL A 24 -6.58 -11.69 -10.65
C VAL A 24 -5.50 -12.57 -11.25
N LEU A 25 -4.55 -12.00 -12.00
CA LEU A 25 -3.49 -12.76 -12.68
C LEU A 25 -2.55 -13.49 -11.70
N PHE A 26 -2.36 -12.95 -10.49
CA PHE A 26 -1.38 -13.47 -9.53
C PHE A 26 -2.00 -14.18 -8.32
N ARG A 27 -3.33 -14.30 -8.24
CA ARG A 27 -4.03 -14.94 -7.12
C ARG A 27 -3.58 -16.38 -6.84
N ASN A 28 -3.38 -17.18 -7.90
CA ASN A 28 -3.05 -18.61 -7.79
C ASN A 28 -1.59 -18.92 -8.15
N LYS A 29 -0.73 -17.90 -8.27
CA LYS A 29 0.68 -18.12 -8.60
C LYS A 29 1.47 -18.35 -7.31
N LYS A 30 2.43 -19.27 -7.36
CA LYS A 30 3.35 -19.52 -6.24
C LYS A 30 4.05 -18.21 -5.84
N LYS A 31 4.00 -17.90 -4.55
CA LYS A 31 4.67 -16.74 -3.98
C LYS A 31 6.17 -16.99 -3.88
N LYS A 32 6.95 -15.94 -4.08
CA LYS A 32 8.42 -16.01 -4.08
C LYS A 32 8.98 -15.33 -2.83
N ASP A 33 9.69 -16.12 -2.01
CA ASP A 33 10.41 -15.66 -0.81
C ASP A 33 11.93 -15.45 -1.04
N LYS A 34 12.46 -15.85 -2.20
CA LYS A 34 13.86 -15.63 -2.59
C LYS A 34 13.98 -14.93 -3.95
N GLY A 35 15.08 -14.19 -4.14
CA GLY A 35 15.36 -13.40 -5.35
C GLY A 35 14.62 -12.06 -5.43
N TRP A 36 14.95 -11.28 -6.47
CA TRP A 36 14.32 -9.99 -6.74
C TRP A 36 12.91 -10.17 -7.33
N VAL A 37 11.93 -9.48 -6.75
CA VAL A 37 10.53 -9.54 -7.16
C VAL A 37 9.94 -8.13 -7.09
N PHE A 38 9.68 -7.53 -8.24
CA PHE A 38 9.08 -6.21 -8.33
C PHE A 38 7.59 -6.23 -7.98
N ASN A 39 6.84 -7.16 -8.59
CA ASN A 39 5.39 -7.27 -8.42
C ASN A 39 4.99 -7.70 -6.99
N TYR A 40 4.25 -6.82 -6.31
CA TYR A 40 3.77 -7.02 -4.94
C TYR A 40 2.91 -8.28 -4.78
N PHE A 41 2.07 -8.63 -5.76
CA PHE A 41 1.17 -9.78 -5.68
C PHE A 41 1.90 -11.12 -5.67
N LYS A 42 3.13 -11.18 -6.18
CA LYS A 42 3.98 -12.39 -6.18
C LYS A 42 4.80 -12.59 -4.91
N LEU A 43 4.81 -11.63 -3.98
CA LEU A 43 5.61 -11.72 -2.76
C LEU A 43 4.99 -12.70 -1.75
N SER A 44 5.85 -13.41 -1.02
CA SER A 44 5.46 -14.12 0.21
C SER A 44 4.89 -13.15 1.24
N TYR A 45 4.02 -13.64 2.13
CA TYR A 45 3.48 -12.76 3.18
C TYR A 45 4.56 -12.24 4.13
N ARG A 46 5.61 -13.04 4.39
CA ARG A 46 6.81 -12.61 5.14
C ARG A 46 7.48 -11.37 4.53
N ARG A 47 7.71 -11.37 3.22
CA ARG A 47 8.29 -10.21 2.53
C ARG A 47 7.36 -9.01 2.50
N LYS A 48 6.04 -9.25 2.41
CA LYS A 48 5.05 -8.19 2.52
C LYS A 48 5.11 -7.52 3.89
N LEU A 49 5.28 -8.28 4.99
CA LEU A 49 5.51 -7.71 6.33
C LEU A 49 6.73 -6.81 6.39
N ILE A 50 7.88 -7.29 5.90
CA ILE A 50 9.12 -6.50 5.89
C ILE A 50 8.92 -5.22 5.07
N ARG A 51 8.26 -5.32 3.90
CA ARG A 51 7.94 -4.13 3.10
C ARG A 51 6.97 -3.18 3.81
N THR A 52 5.96 -3.67 4.51
CA THR A 52 5.03 -2.81 5.27
C THR A 52 5.81 -2.02 6.32
N TRP A 53 6.70 -2.66 7.09
CA TRP A 53 7.59 -1.99 8.05
C TRP A 53 8.52 -0.98 7.40
N VAL A 54 9.21 -1.35 6.31
CA VAL A 54 10.14 -0.46 5.61
C VAL A 54 9.39 0.69 4.94
N SER A 55 8.15 0.49 4.49
CA SER A 55 7.34 1.54 3.86
C SER A 55 6.83 2.59 4.84
N LEU A 56 6.68 2.24 6.12
CA LEU A 56 6.19 3.15 7.15
C LEU A 56 6.98 4.48 7.22
N PRO A 57 8.33 4.49 7.36
CA PRO A 57 9.09 5.74 7.39
C PRO A 57 8.95 6.56 6.11
N PHE A 58 8.88 5.93 4.93
CA PHE A 58 8.67 6.66 3.67
C PHE A 58 7.29 7.31 3.62
N SER A 59 6.26 6.61 4.08
CA SER A 59 4.90 7.16 4.09
C SER A 59 4.74 8.29 5.12
N VAL A 60 5.42 8.20 6.27
CA VAL A 60 5.49 9.31 7.24
C VAL A 60 6.25 10.50 6.65
N ALA A 61 7.39 10.27 6.01
CA ALA A 61 8.16 11.31 5.34
C ALA A 61 7.35 12.01 4.24
N ALA A 62 6.53 11.26 3.49
CA ALA A 62 5.63 11.83 2.48
C ALA A 62 4.59 12.78 3.10
N ILE A 63 3.97 12.41 4.23
CA ILE A 63 3.03 13.29 4.94
C ILE A 63 3.74 14.55 5.45
N LEU A 64 4.94 14.41 6.02
CA LEU A 64 5.73 15.56 6.47
C LEU A 64 6.10 16.49 5.32
N LEU A 65 6.51 15.93 4.18
CA LEU A 65 6.82 16.70 2.98
C LEU A 65 5.58 17.44 2.47
N LEU A 66 4.40 16.80 2.47
CA LEU A 66 3.14 17.48 2.13
C LEU A 66 2.85 18.64 3.08
N TYR A 67 3.10 18.46 4.37
CA TYR A 67 2.94 19.51 5.40
C TYR A 67 3.84 20.72 5.15
N PHE A 68 5.07 20.54 4.69
CA PHE A 68 5.98 21.65 4.40
C PHE A 68 5.69 22.37 3.08
N ILE A 69 5.09 21.68 2.11
CA ILE A 69 4.87 22.23 0.76
C ILE A 69 3.46 22.84 0.60
N ASN A 70 2.50 22.43 1.42
CA ASN A 70 1.10 22.84 1.29
C ASN A 70 0.56 23.45 2.59
N ASP A 71 -0.24 24.50 2.46
CA ASP A 71 -0.98 25.10 3.58
C ASP A 71 -2.38 24.51 3.72
N TRP A 72 -2.47 23.17 3.74
CA TRP A 72 -3.75 22.50 4.03
C TRP A 72 -4.13 22.64 5.50
N ALA A 73 -5.43 22.56 5.78
CA ALA A 73 -5.95 22.56 7.14
C ALA A 73 -5.37 21.39 7.95
N MET A 74 -5.00 21.63 9.21
CA MET A 74 -4.35 20.63 10.08
C MET A 74 -5.16 19.32 10.20
N GLN A 75 -6.49 19.40 10.13
CA GLN A 75 -7.41 18.27 10.13
C GLN A 75 -7.14 17.28 8.97
N ILE A 76 -6.67 17.77 7.81
CA ILE A 76 -6.34 16.93 6.66
C ILE A 76 -5.11 16.07 6.97
N TYR A 77 -4.06 16.66 7.56
CA TYR A 77 -2.86 15.91 7.95
C TYR A 77 -3.15 14.88 9.03
N ILE A 78 -3.98 15.22 10.01
CA ILE A 78 -4.44 14.28 11.04
C ILE A 78 -5.21 13.12 10.40
N LEU A 79 -6.14 13.41 9.49
CA LEU A 79 -6.90 12.39 8.76
C LEU A 79 -5.98 11.45 7.97
N LEU A 80 -5.00 12.00 7.24
CA LEU A 80 -4.01 11.20 6.51
C LEU A 80 -3.19 10.31 7.45
N GLY A 81 -2.77 10.82 8.60
CA GLY A 81 -2.05 10.06 9.62
C GLY A 81 -2.87 8.90 10.19
N VAL A 82 -4.15 9.15 10.51
CA VAL A 82 -5.08 8.13 11.01
C VAL A 82 -5.31 7.04 9.96
N LEU A 83 -5.58 7.43 8.70
CA LEU A 83 -5.77 6.48 7.60
C LEU A 83 -4.51 5.65 7.35
N LEU A 84 -3.34 6.27 7.42
CA LEU A 84 -2.05 5.59 7.28
C LEU A 84 -1.84 4.57 8.39
N MET A 85 -2.07 4.93 9.65
CA MET A 85 -1.90 3.98 10.76
C MET A 85 -2.92 2.85 10.73
N GLY A 86 -4.19 3.15 10.41
CA GLY A 86 -5.21 2.13 10.23
C GLY A 86 -4.82 1.12 9.16
N ASN A 87 -4.40 1.59 7.98
CA ASN A 87 -3.93 0.73 6.90
C ASN A 87 -2.68 -0.08 7.29
N PHE A 88 -1.72 0.55 7.97
CA PHE A 88 -0.51 -0.13 8.42
C PHE A 88 -0.83 -1.28 9.37
N ILE A 89 -1.67 -1.05 10.38
CA ILE A 89 -2.06 -2.07 11.35
C ILE A 89 -2.80 -3.22 10.66
N ILE A 90 -3.77 -2.91 9.80
CA ILE A 90 -4.53 -3.92 9.05
C ILE A 90 -3.58 -4.77 8.20
N GLN A 91 -2.67 -4.14 7.46
CA GLN A 91 -1.70 -4.87 6.62
C GLN A 91 -0.74 -5.71 7.46
N LEU A 92 -0.29 -5.19 8.59
CA LEU A 92 0.64 -5.88 9.47
C LEU A 92 -0.01 -7.15 10.04
N ILE A 93 -1.22 -7.03 10.60
CA ILE A 93 -1.97 -8.15 11.16
C ILE A 93 -2.28 -9.18 10.05
N TYR A 94 -2.83 -8.73 8.92
CA TYR A 94 -3.20 -9.62 7.82
C TYR A 94 -2.01 -10.43 7.31
N ASN A 95 -0.89 -9.76 7.02
CA ASN A 95 0.29 -10.43 6.50
C ASN A 95 0.93 -11.34 7.56
N TYR A 96 0.87 -10.99 8.85
CA TYR A 96 1.41 -11.82 9.93
C TYR A 96 0.60 -13.10 10.12
N VAL A 97 -0.73 -12.96 10.24
CA VAL A 97 -1.63 -14.11 10.36
C VAL A 97 -1.49 -15.05 9.17
N ARG A 98 -1.39 -14.50 7.96
CA ARG A 98 -1.22 -15.28 6.74
C ARG A 98 0.15 -15.94 6.63
N TRP A 99 1.22 -15.26 7.01
CA TRP A 99 2.56 -15.84 7.04
C TRP A 99 2.63 -17.03 8.00
N ASN A 100 2.13 -16.86 9.23
CA ASN A 100 2.10 -17.91 10.24
C ASN A 100 1.19 -19.10 9.85
N ARG A 101 0.17 -18.90 8.99
CA ARG A 101 -0.58 -20.01 8.41
C ARG A 101 0.22 -20.74 7.32
N GLU A 102 0.88 -20.02 6.42
CA GLU A 102 1.72 -20.62 5.36
C GLU A 102 2.93 -21.39 5.92
N GLU A 103 3.41 -21.09 7.13
CA GLU A 103 4.50 -21.85 7.79
C GLU A 103 4.02 -23.11 8.55
N ARG A 104 2.71 -23.21 8.82
CA ARG A 104 2.11 -24.35 9.55
C ARG A 104 1.47 -25.38 8.62
N GLU A 105 1.37 -25.08 7.33
CA GLU A 105 0.99 -26.00 6.24
C GLU A 105 2.24 -26.64 5.64
#